data_AF-A0A2P6SDD9-F1
#
_entry.id   AF-A0A2P6SDD9-F1
#
_cell.length_a   1.000
_cell.length_b   1.000
_cell.length_c   1.000
_cell.angle_alpha   90.00
_cell.angle_beta   90.00
_cell.angle_gamma   90.00
#
_symmetry.space_group_name_H-M   'P 1'
#
loop_
_entity.id
_entity.type
_entity.pdbx_description
1 polymer ?
#
loop_
_entity_poly.entity_id
_entity_poly.type
_entity_poly.pdbx_seq_one_letter_code
_entity_poly.pdbx_strand_id
1 'polypeptide(L)' 'MTSSSFLVEGKEQEEAIVKAKENLKYLEEELKGKKFFGREQIGFADIALRWLAHHDTCLKR' A
#
# COMPACT_ATOMS: atom_id res chain seq x y z
N MET A 1 -32.43 4.81 4.61
CA MET A 1 -31.72 5.35 3.43
C MET A 1 -30.24 5.44 3.77
N THR A 2 -29.48 4.35 3.65
CA THR A 2 -28.03 4.34 3.96
C THR A 2 -27.20 3.44 3.02
N SER A 3 -27.84 2.66 2.16
CA SER A 3 -27.14 1.63 1.37
C SER A 3 -26.33 2.17 0.17
N SER A 4 -26.68 3.33 -0.39
CA SER A 4 -25.97 3.88 -1.55
C SER A 4 -24.63 4.51 -1.19
N SER A 5 -24.51 5.14 0.00
CA SER A 5 -23.28 5.79 0.47
C SER A 5 -22.13 4.78 0.63
N PHE A 6 -22.42 3.62 1.23
CA PHE A 6 -21.43 2.56 1.45
C PHE A 6 -20.93 1.93 0.15
N LEU A 7 -21.79 1.83 -0.87
CA LEU A 7 -21.43 1.28 -2.17
C LEU A 7 -20.56 2.22 -3.01
N VAL A 8 -20.75 3.53 -2.88
CA VAL A 8 -19.91 4.53 -3.54
C VAL A 8 -18.53 4.58 -2.90
N GLU A 9 -18.50 4.63 -1.56
CA GLU A 9 -17.25 4.62 -0.79
C GLU A 9 -16.44 3.35 -1.03
N GLY A 10 -17.08 2.18 -1.08
CA GLY A 10 -16.41 0.91 -1.40
C GLY A 10 -15.81 0.86 -2.80
N LYS A 11 -16.47 1.47 -3.81
CA LYS A 11 -15.93 1.55 -5.18
C LYS A 11 -14.73 2.49 -5.27
N GLU A 12 -14.83 3.66 -4.66
CA GLU A 12 -13.72 4.63 -4.60
C GLU A 12 -12.50 4.04 -3.87
N GLN A 13 -12.76 3.24 -2.83
CA GLN A 13 -11.73 2.54 -2.09
C GLN A 13 -11.05 1.44 -2.93
N GLU A 14 -11.81 0.68 -3.71
CA GLU A 14 -11.26 -0.33 -4.62
C GLU A 14 -10.39 0.30 -5.72
N GLU A 15 -10.84 1.42 -6.30
CA GLU A 15 -10.04 2.19 -7.25
C GLU A 15 -8.76 2.76 -6.62
N ALA A 16 -8.85 3.26 -5.38
CA ALA A 16 -7.69 3.75 -4.64
C ALA A 16 -6.69 2.63 -4.33
N ILE A 17 -7.17 1.41 -4.02
CA ILE A 17 -6.33 0.23 -3.82
C ILE A 17 -5.61 -0.16 -5.12
N VAL A 18 -6.31 -0.14 -6.26
CA VAL A 18 -5.70 -0.43 -7.57
C VAL A 18 -4.59 0.58 -7.88
N LYS A 19 -4.86 1.88 -7.73
CA LYS A 19 -3.86 2.93 -7.95
C LYS A 19 -2.69 2.83 -6.96
N ALA A 20 -2.95 2.49 -5.70
CA ALA A 20 -1.92 2.26 -4.70
C ALA A 20 -1.02 1.08 -5.09
N LYS A 21 -1.58 -0.03 -5.59
CA LYS A 21 -0.83 -1.18 -6.08
C LYS A 21 0.05 -0.84 -7.29
N GLU A 22 -0.46 -0.04 -8.22
CA GLU A 22 0.33 0.44 -9.36
C GLU A 22 1.53 1.29 -8.89
N ASN A 23 1.30 2.20 -7.94
CA ASN A 23 2.36 3.02 -7.35
C ASN A 23 3.39 2.18 -6.58
N LEU A 24 2.95 1.14 -5.85
CA LEU A 24 3.84 0.21 -5.14
C LEU A 24 4.76 -0.54 -6.11
N LYS A 25 4.31 -0.86 -7.33
CA LYS A 25 5.14 -1.54 -8.33
C LYS A 25 6.39 -0.73 -8.69
N TYR A 26 6.27 0.59 -8.81
CA TYR A 26 7.44 1.46 -9.04
C TYR A 26 8.42 1.42 -7.87
N LEU A 27 7.90 1.35 -6.64
CA LEU A 27 8.71 1.22 -5.44
C LEU A 27 9.44 -0.14 -5.38
N GLU A 28 8.78 -1.22 -5.81
CA GLU A 28 9.40 -2.55 -5.94
C GLU A 28 10.55 -2.57 -6.96
N GLU A 29 10.36 -1.91 -8.11
CA GLU A 29 11.40 -1.77 -9.13
C GLU A 29 12.59 -0.97 -8.60
N GLU A 30 12.34 0.13 -7.88
CA GLU A 30 13.38 0.94 -7.25
C GLU A 30 14.14 0.19 -6.14
N LEU A 31 13.46 -0.71 -5.42
CA LEU A 31 14.07 -1.54 -4.39
C LEU A 31 14.85 -2.73 -4.97
N LYS A 32 14.63 -3.09 -6.24
CA LYS A 32 15.26 -4.26 -6.87
C LYS A 32 16.79 -4.18 -6.80
N GLY A 33 17.39 -5.19 -6.17
CA GLY A 33 18.85 -5.26 -5.97
C GLY A 33 19.37 -4.39 -4.82
N LYS A 34 18.49 -3.75 -4.03
CA LYS A 34 18.82 -3.02 -2.80
C LYS A 34 18.18 -3.75 -1.61
N LYS A 35 18.81 -3.66 -0.44
CA LYS A 35 18.28 -4.25 0.80
C LYS A 35 17.16 -3.39 1.40
N PHE A 36 17.27 -2.07 1.24
CA PHE A 36 16.32 -1.05 1.69
C PHE A 36 16.24 0.07 0.65
N PHE A 37 15.24 0.95 0.74
CA PHE A 37 15.17 2.14 -0.13
C PHE A 37 16.40 3.05 0.07
N GLY A 38 16.92 3.12 1.30
CA GLY A 38 18.18 3.78 1.64
C GLY A 38 19.46 2.98 1.31
N ARG A 39 19.35 1.91 0.50
CA ARG A 39 20.40 0.93 0.17
C ARG A 39 20.90 0.14 1.37
N GLU A 40 21.75 0.73 2.20
CA GLU A 40 22.38 0.08 3.36
C GLU A 40 21.66 0.37 4.69
N GLN A 41 20.95 1.51 4.76
CA GLN A 41 20.26 1.95 5.96
C GLN A 41 18.75 1.96 5.77
N ILE A 42 18.02 1.71 6.86
CA ILE A 42 16.55 1.77 6.90
C ILE A 42 16.13 3.25 6.80
N GLY A 43 15.31 3.56 5.80
CA GLY A 43 14.72 4.88 5.60
C GLY A 43 13.28 4.97 6.10
N PHE A 44 12.73 6.19 6.02
CA PHE A 44 11.32 6.45 6.36
C PHE A 44 10.35 5.58 5.56
N ALA A 45 10.61 5.41 4.26
CA ALA A 45 9.80 4.56 3.38
C ALA A 45 9.75 3.11 3.85
N ASP A 46 10.89 2.56 4.29
CA ASP A 46 10.96 1.17 4.81
C ASP A 46 10.12 1.01 6.08
N ILE A 47 10.09 2.02 6.96
CA ILE A 47 9.28 2.02 8.19
C ILE A 47 7.78 2.14 7.87
N ALA A 48 7.42 3.04 6.96
CA ALA A 48 6.03 3.24 6.53
C ALA A 48 5.47 1.99 5.84
N LEU A 49 6.25 1.34 4.97
CA LEU A 49 5.89 0.09 4.31
C LEU A 49 5.72 -1.05 5.31
N ARG A 50 6.56 -1.14 6.34
CA ARG A 50 6.42 -2.12 7.41
C ARG A 50 5.10 -1.95 8.18
N TRP A 51 4.66 -0.72 8.45
CA TRP A 51 3.34 -0.47 9.04
C TRP A 51 2.20 -0.83 8.10
N LEU A 52 2.29 -0.43 6.82
CA LEU A 52 1.31 -0.83 5.81
C LEU A 52 1.16 -2.34 5.71
N ALA A 53 2.26 -3.09 5.67
CA ALA A 53 2.24 -4.55 5.63
C ALA A 53 1.59 -5.18 6.87
N HIS A 54 1.83 -4.61 8.06
CA HIS A 54 1.19 -5.04 9.31
C HIS A 54 -0.33 -4.78 9.30
N HIS A 55 -0.79 -3.70 8.66
CA HIS A 55 -2.21 -3.41 8.53
C HIS A 55 -2.89 -4.21 7.41
N ASP A 56 -2.19 -4.48 6.29
CA ASP A 56 -2.72 -5.29 5.18
C ASP A 56 -2.97 -6.75 5.61
N THR A 57 -2.18 -7.27 6.56
CA THR A 57 -2.46 -8.59 7.17
C THR A 57 -3.80 -8.68 7.92
N CYS A 58 -4.45 -7.55 8.23
CA CYS A 58 -5.78 -7.52 8.83
C CYS A 58 -6.93 -7.50 7.81
N LEU A 59 -6.68 -7.21 6.52
CA LEU A 59 -7.74 -7.16 5.49
C LEU A 59 -8.02 -8.52 4.83
N LYS A 60 -7.19 -9.53 5.13
CA LYS A 60 -7.32 -10.92 4.63
C LYS A 60 -7.92 -11.90 5.65
N ARG A 61 -8.50 -11.42 6.74
CA ARG A 61 -9.26 -12.26 7.68
C ARG A 61 -10.76 -12.17 7.46
#